data_AF-A0A0B1S963-F1
#
_entry.id   AF-A0A0B1S963-F1
#
_cell.length_a   1.000
_cell.length_b   1.000
_cell.length_c   1.000
_cell.angle_alpha   90.00
_cell.angle_beta   90.00
_cell.angle_gamma   90.00
#
_symmetry.space_group_name_H-M   'P 1'
#
loop_
_entity.id
_entity.type
_entity.pdbx_description
1 polymer ?
#
loop_
_entity_poly.entity_id
_entity_poly.type
_entity_poly.pdbx_seq_one_letter_code
_entity_poly.pdbx_strand_id
1 'polypeptide(L)'
;MAERGEAVDISSIASEIGSLPSIGEIEEEIEERKQPRMSVKVALGITIGWIFFCSALFRLWEDWTYGESCYFMFISLSTIGLGDISVARRE
;
A
#
# COMPACT_ATOMS: atom_id res chain seq x y z
N MET A 1 36.25 -54.75 -24.81
CA MET A 1 36.60 -53.88 -23.66
C MET A 1 36.58 -52.45 -24.17
N ALA A 2 35.51 -51.67 -23.93
CA ALA A 2 35.35 -50.76 -22.78
C ALA A 2 36.51 -49.74 -22.76
N GLU A 3 36.32 -48.43 -22.93
CA GLU A 3 35.37 -47.54 -22.26
C GLU A 3 35.10 -46.30 -23.14
N ARG A 4 33.83 -45.95 -23.37
CA ARG A 4 33.45 -44.61 -23.85
C ARG A 4 32.81 -43.91 -22.65
N GLY A 5 33.66 -43.36 -21.79
CA GLY A 5 33.22 -42.56 -20.65
C GLY A 5 32.42 -41.37 -21.16
N GLU A 6 31.16 -41.29 -20.73
CA GLU A 6 30.25 -40.19 -20.95
C GLU A 6 30.86 -38.94 -20.32
N ALA A 7 31.51 -38.12 -21.14
CA ALA A 7 31.87 -36.77 -20.78
C ALA A 7 30.56 -36.00 -20.66
N VAL A 8 29.90 -36.12 -19.50
CA VAL A 8 28.96 -35.11 -19.03
C VAL A 8 29.70 -33.78 -19.20
N ASP A 9 29.21 -32.90 -20.06
CA ASP A 9 29.88 -31.66 -20.45
C ASP A 9 30.03 -30.73 -19.23
N ILE A 10 31.13 -30.91 -18.49
CA ILE A 10 31.53 -30.10 -17.33
C ILE A 10 31.61 -28.62 -17.72
N SER A 11 31.93 -28.33 -18.98
CA SER A 11 31.90 -27.01 -19.59
C SER A 11 30.49 -26.40 -19.64
N SER A 12 29.46 -27.20 -19.96
CA SER A 12 28.06 -26.76 -19.97
C SER A 12 27.61 -26.40 -18.56
N ILE A 13 27.97 -27.23 -17.58
CA ILE A 13 27.64 -27.00 -16.17
C ILE A 13 28.35 -25.74 -15.64
N ALA A 14 29.63 -25.54 -15.99
CA ALA A 14 30.37 -24.34 -15.59
C ALA A 14 29.79 -23.07 -16.23
N SER A 15 29.32 -23.15 -17.48
CA SER A 15 28.63 -22.05 -18.16
C SER A 15 27.26 -21.75 -17.57
N GLU A 16 26.51 -22.75 -17.10
CA GLU A 16 25.25 -22.56 -16.38
C GLU A 16 25.46 -21.94 -15.01
N ILE A 17 26.48 -22.36 -14.26
CA ILE A 17 26.78 -21.78 -12.93
C ILE A 17 27.26 -20.33 -13.07
N GLY A 18 28.01 -20.01 -14.13
CA GLY A 18 28.53 -18.67 -14.40
C GLY A 18 27.51 -17.69 -15.00
N SER A 19 26.37 -18.17 -15.51
CA SER A 19 25.28 -17.32 -16.03
C SER A 19 24.19 -17.04 -14.98
N LEU A 20 24.22 -17.74 -13.84
CA LEU A 20 23.34 -17.45 -12.73
C LEU A 20 23.79 -16.18 -12.02
N PRO A 21 22.84 -15.33 -11.62
CA PRO A 21 23.15 -14.20 -10.75
C PRO A 21 23.80 -14.72 -9.46
N SER A 22 24.86 -14.05 -9.03
CA SER A 22 25.52 -14.34 -7.76
C SER A 22 24.50 -14.16 -6.62
N ILE A 23 24.64 -14.96 -5.56
CA ILE A 23 23.80 -14.82 -4.35
C ILE A 23 23.82 -13.36 -3.83
N GLY A 24 24.95 -12.66 -3.97
CA GLY A 24 25.04 -11.23 -3.61
C GLY A 24 24.21 -10.31 -4.50
N GLU A 25 24.12 -10.56 -5.81
CA GLU A 25 23.28 -9.77 -6.72
C GLU A 25 21.79 -10.00 -6.44
N ILE A 26 21.42 -11.22 -6.04
CA ILE A 26 20.05 -11.57 -5.63
C ILE A 26 19.70 -10.88 -4.31
N GLU A 27 20.62 -10.85 -3.34
CA GLU A 27 20.43 -10.12 -2.08
C GLU A 27 20.28 -8.61 -2.29
N GLU A 28 21.06 -8.01 -3.20
CA GLU A 28 20.95 -6.60 -3.58
C GLU A 28 19.62 -6.29 -4.28
N GLU A 29 19.14 -7.11 -5.23
CA GLU A 29 17.82 -6.94 -5.85
C GLU A 29 16.67 -7.05 -4.82
N ILE A 30 16.77 -8.00 -3.87
CA ILE A 30 15.77 -8.18 -2.81
C ILE A 30 15.78 -6.98 -1.85
N GLU A 31 16.95 -6.43 -1.54
CA GLU A 31 17.11 -5.27 -0.67
C GLU A 31 16.65 -3.98 -1.36
N GLU A 32 16.88 -3.83 -2.68
CA GLU A 32 16.35 -2.73 -3.49
C GLU A 32 14.81 -2.78 -3.56
N ARG A 33 14.22 -3.99 -3.55
CA ARG A 33 12.76 -4.19 -3.45
C ARG A 33 12.21 -4.03 -2.03
N LYS A 34 12.92 -3.39 -1.10
CA LYS A 34 12.41 -3.06 0.23
C LYS A 34 11.41 -1.92 0.12
N GLN A 35 10.17 -2.28 -0.21
CA GLN A 35 9.03 -1.38 -0.32
C GLN A 35 8.93 -0.50 0.94
N PRO A 36 8.76 0.83 0.79
CA PRO A 36 8.60 1.72 1.94
C PRO A 36 7.34 1.32 2.72
N ARG A 37 7.54 0.68 3.87
CA ARG A 37 6.49 0.23 4.77
C ARG A 37 5.97 1.44 5.53
N MET A 38 4.99 2.13 4.97
CA MET A 38 4.33 3.20 5.72
C MET A 38 3.65 2.55 6.94
N SER A 39 3.92 3.09 8.14
CA SER A 39 3.36 2.54 9.35
C SER A 39 1.85 2.77 9.34
N VAL A 40 1.06 1.70 9.44
CA VAL A 40 -0.41 1.75 9.42
C VAL A 40 -0.97 2.76 10.44
N LYS A 41 -0.24 2.97 11.55
CA LYS A 41 -0.59 3.96 12.58
C LYS A 41 -0.59 5.39 12.05
N VAL A 42 0.31 5.72 11.12
CA VAL A 42 0.43 7.05 10.51
C VAL A 42 -0.74 7.29 9.57
N ALA A 43 -1.08 6.32 8.71
CA ALA A 43 -2.27 6.41 7.86
C ALA A 43 -3.54 6.61 8.72
N LEU A 44 -3.71 5.79 9.76
CA LEU A 44 -4.87 5.89 10.64
C LEU A 44 -4.95 7.26 11.34
N GLY A 45 -3.82 7.78 11.84
CA GLY A 45 -3.75 9.09 12.46
C GLY A 45 -4.11 10.23 11.49
N ILE A 46 -3.61 10.17 10.25
CA ILE A 46 -3.95 11.13 9.20
C ILE A 46 -5.43 11.07 8.88
N THR A 47 -6.01 9.88 8.70
CA THR A 47 -7.43 9.71 8.40
C THR A 47 -8.32 10.28 9.51
N ILE A 48 -8.02 9.97 10.78
CA ILE A 48 -8.79 10.47 11.92
C ILE A 48 -8.65 11.99 12.03
N GLY A 49 -7.43 12.53 11.90
CA GLY A 49 -7.19 13.98 11.90
C GLY A 49 -7.96 14.69 10.77
N TRP A 50 -7.99 14.09 9.58
CA TRP A 50 -8.72 14.61 8.43
C TRP A 50 -10.23 14.67 8.66
N ILE A 51 -10.81 13.62 9.29
CA ILE A 51 -12.24 13.61 9.67
C ILE A 51 -12.58 14.78 10.58
N PHE A 52 -11.79 15.01 11.63
CA PHE A 52 -12.06 16.08 12.60
C PHE A 52 -11.86 17.48 11.99
N PHE A 53 -10.87 17.65 11.12
CA PHE A 53 -10.63 18.89 10.40
C PHE A 53 -11.78 19.23 9.45
N CYS A 54 -12.19 18.28 8.62
CA CYS A 54 -13.32 18.47 7.70
C CYS A 54 -14.64 18.68 8.45
N SER A 55 -14.87 17.97 9.55
CA SER A 55 -16.07 18.18 10.38
C SER A 55 -16.17 19.61 10.91
N ALA A 56 -15.05 20.21 11.33
CA ALA A 56 -15.04 21.61 11.76
C ALA A 56 -15.41 22.57 10.61
N LEU A 57 -14.93 22.28 9.39
CA LEU A 57 -15.26 23.06 8.20
C LEU A 57 -16.75 22.95 7.83
N PHE A 58 -17.30 21.73 7.83
CA PHE A 58 -18.72 21.50 7.52
C PHE A 58 -19.66 22.10 8.55
N ARG A 59 -19.27 22.11 9.84
CA ARG A 59 -20.02 22.81 10.87
C ARG A 59 -20.12 24.32 10.61
N LEU A 60 -19.04 24.94 10.12
CA LEU A 60 -19.06 26.36 9.77
C LEU A 60 -19.90 26.64 8.52
N TRP A 61 -20.03 25.66 7.63
CA TRP A 61 -20.68 25.85 6.34
C TRP A 61 -22.19 25.55 6.37
N GLU A 62 -22.60 24.49 7.06
CA GLU A 62 -23.97 23.93 6.98
C GLU A 62 -24.84 24.12 8.24
N ASP A 63 -24.43 24.97 9.20
CA ASP A 63 -25.14 25.15 10.50
C ASP A 63 -25.39 23.83 11.27
N TRP A 64 -24.68 22.75 10.90
CA TRP A 64 -24.78 21.44 11.56
C TRP A 64 -24.04 21.42 12.89
N THR A 65 -24.48 20.55 13.80
CA THR A 65 -23.71 20.27 15.01
C THR A 65 -22.42 19.52 14.65
N TYR A 66 -21.39 19.66 15.50
CA TYR A 66 -20.10 19.01 15.24
C TYR A 66 -20.22 17.48 15.18
N GLY A 67 -21.19 16.91 15.92
CA GLY A 67 -21.49 15.48 15.87
C GLY A 67 -22.03 15.04 14.52
N GLU A 68 -22.96 15.81 13.94
CA GLU A 68 -23.55 15.55 12.62
C GLU A 68 -22.51 15.66 11.51
N SER A 69 -21.67 16.71 11.54
CA SER A 69 -20.58 16.88 10.57
C SER A 69 -19.51 15.78 10.68
N CYS A 70 -19.18 15.32 11.89
CA CYS A 70 -18.29 14.19 12.12
C CYS A 70 -18.87 12.88 11.58
N TYR A 71 -20.15 12.62 11.87
CA TYR A 71 -20.85 11.45 11.40
C TYR A 71 -20.89 11.40 9.86
N PHE A 72 -21.27 12.51 9.22
CA PHE A 72 -21.28 12.65 7.76
C PHE A 72 -19.91 12.37 7.14
N MET A 73 -18.83 12.93 7.72
CA MET A 73 -17.46 12.69 7.23
C MET A 73 -17.00 11.24 7.43
N PHE A 74 -17.35 10.62 8.55
CA PHE A 74 -16.97 9.22 8.85
C PHE A 74 -17.65 8.23 7.89
N ILE A 75 -18.97 8.32 7.72
CA ILE A 75 -19.72 7.40 6.83
C ILE A 75 -19.31 7.56 5.36
N SER A 76 -18.87 8.77 4.97
CA SER A 76 -18.39 9.06 3.61
C SER A 76 -16.99 8.48 3.36
N LEU A 77 -16.04 8.68 4.29
CA LEU A 77 -14.68 8.17 4.16
C LEU A 77 -14.58 6.65 4.33
N SER A 78 -15.46 6.06 5.15
CA SER A 78 -15.62 4.62 5.26
C SER A 78 -16.41 4.01 4.10
N THR A 79 -16.93 4.83 3.19
CA THR A 79 -17.76 4.43 2.04
C THR A 79 -19.08 3.73 2.40
N ILE A 80 -19.54 3.85 3.65
CA ILE A 80 -20.85 3.34 4.10
C ILE A 80 -21.98 4.15 3.43
N GLY A 81 -21.86 5.49 3.42
CA GLY A 81 -22.71 6.38 2.62
C GLY A 81 -24.22 6.27 2.84
N LEU A 82 -24.69 6.28 4.10
CA LEU A 82 -26.11 6.09 4.44
C LEU A 82 -27.07 7.12 3.82
N GLY A 83 -26.61 8.36 3.61
CA GLY A 83 -27.38 9.42 2.94
C GLY A 83 -28.53 10.01 3.76
N ASP A 84 -28.58 9.73 5.06
CA ASP A 84 -29.54 10.27 6.03
C ASP A 84 -29.29 11.74 6.38
N ILE A 85 -28.03 12.17 6.33
CA ILE A 85 -27.61 13.57 6.42
C ILE A 85 -27.04 13.98 5.07
N SER A 86 -27.57 15.06 4.49
CA SER A 86 -27.16 15.56 3.18
C SER A 86 -27.06 17.09 3.18
N VAL A 87 -26.05 17.61 2.48
CA VAL A 87 -25.80 19.05 2.32
C VAL A 87 -27.02 19.70 1.66
N ALA A 88 -27.59 20.73 2.29
CA ALA A 88 -28.71 21.43 1.72
C ALA A 88 -28.22 22.30 0.56
N ARG A 89 -28.72 22.05 -0.66
CA ARG A 89 -28.40 22.91 -1.80
C ARG A 89 -29.04 24.28 -1.57
N ARG A 90 -28.25 25.28 -1.19
CA ARG A 90 -28.70 26.68 -1.14
C ARG A 90 -28.89 27.16 -2.58
N GLU A 91 -30.13 27.46 -2.93
CA GLU A 91 -30.56 28.07 -4.20
C GLU A 91 -30.39 29.59 -4.16
#